data_AF-A0A358GMW9-F1
#
_entry.id   AF-A0A358GMW9-F1
#
_cell.length_a   1.000
_cell.length_b   1.000
_cell.length_c   1.000
_cell.angle_alpha   90.00
_cell.angle_beta   90.00
_cell.angle_gamma   90.00
#
_symmetry.space_group_name_H-M   'P 1'
#
loop_
_entity.id
_entity.type
_entity.pdbx_description
1 polymer ?
#
loop_
_entity_poly.entity_id
_entity_poly.type
_entity_poly.pdbx_seq_one_letter_code
_entity_poly.pdbx_strand_id
1 'polypeptide(L)'
;MMRWNHRIKMFTAIFSLAAVLTACGGGANEAATKDSAQDAGTLATATHSADTSTTETSSADTNEADAADTSSNSAATGSSSDEGKIGLDSTLQELQQKYADNLGYIRIPIKDHPVRRVSEEGSKNINIANYSDAVVNMNTGIPIHSDSQRLIDDAFPFFTTVQAPEVSYVSWEEATNLERAMVKTLFISRQALLLTEDAMKNKDYTSQTFTDSMDFFKTAAEFDSMAPVAQHTYDITLTKLYDKARDVWGKLAAIDPVQDEAAFAEMYKSARTEANNTMGLLNILLSTNEEERLEQTYGK
;
A
#
# COMPACT_ATOMS: atom_id res chain seq x y z
N MET A 1 19.62 -35.42 0.57
CA MET A 1 18.30 -35.92 0.14
C MET A 1 17.32 -35.76 1.30
N MET A 2 16.48 -34.73 1.28
CA MET A 2 15.31 -34.61 2.14
C MET A 2 14.20 -33.97 1.30
N ARG A 3 13.11 -34.70 1.10
CA ARG A 3 11.93 -34.24 0.35
C ARG A 3 10.98 -33.62 1.36
N TRP A 4 10.78 -32.30 1.28
CA TRP A 4 9.72 -31.63 2.02
C TRP A 4 8.46 -31.63 1.15
N ASN A 5 7.55 -32.56 1.43
CA ASN A 5 6.16 -32.45 0.98
C ASN A 5 5.35 -31.95 2.16
N HIS A 6 4.74 -30.78 2.06
CA HIS A 6 3.59 -30.43 2.90
C HIS A 6 2.40 -30.10 2.02
N ARG A 7 1.33 -30.87 2.24
CA ARG A 7 0.02 -30.70 1.62
C ARG A 7 -0.68 -29.57 2.38
N ILE A 8 -0.87 -28.43 1.72
CA ILE A 8 -1.73 -27.35 2.21
C ILE A 8 -3.18 -27.82 2.02
N LYS A 9 -3.91 -28.02 3.13
CA LYS A 9 -5.36 -28.16 3.10
C LYS A 9 -5.94 -26.78 3.43
N MET A 10 -6.52 -26.13 2.42
CA MET A 10 -7.36 -24.94 2.65
C MET A 10 -8.69 -25.38 3.25
N PHE A 11 -9.06 -24.78 4.39
CA PHE A 11 -10.45 -24.71 4.83
C PHE A 11 -10.82 -23.23 4.91
N THR A 12 -11.73 -22.83 4.02
CA THR A 12 -12.29 -21.48 3.99
C THR A 12 -13.48 -21.44 4.93
N ALA A 13 -13.35 -20.78 6.08
CA ALA A 13 -14.48 -20.38 6.91
C ALA A 13 -14.44 -18.85 7.06
N ILE A 14 -15.29 -18.18 6.28
CA ILE A 14 -15.51 -16.72 6.39
C ILE A 14 -16.55 -16.53 7.49
N PHE A 15 -16.11 -16.17 8.69
CA PHE A 15 -16.98 -15.60 9.71
C PHE A 15 -16.81 -14.09 9.69
N SER A 16 -17.80 -13.38 9.14
CA SER A 16 -17.90 -11.93 9.25
C SER A 16 -18.09 -11.54 10.71
N LEU A 17 -17.12 -10.85 11.31
CA LEU A 17 -17.23 -10.33 12.66
C LEU A 17 -17.62 -8.85 12.63
N ALA A 18 -18.93 -8.59 12.62
CA ALA A 18 -19.49 -7.27 12.87
C ALA A 18 -19.89 -7.17 14.35
N ALA A 19 -18.93 -7.12 15.29
CA ALA A 19 -19.26 -6.87 16.70
C ALA A 19 -18.07 -6.50 17.60
N VAL A 20 -17.16 -5.59 17.23
CA VAL A 20 -16.42 -4.77 18.22
C VAL A 20 -16.08 -3.45 17.54
N LEU A 21 -16.89 -2.40 17.75
CA LEU A 21 -16.55 -0.95 17.64
C LEU A 21 -17.81 -0.06 17.73
N THR A 22 -18.82 -0.46 18.50
CA THR A 22 -19.94 0.43 18.89
C THR A 22 -19.96 0.61 20.40
N ALA A 23 -19.18 1.57 20.90
CA ALA A 23 -19.46 2.21 22.19
C ALA A 23 -18.73 3.55 22.30
N CYS A 24 -19.51 4.59 22.62
CA CYS A 24 -19.16 5.95 23.06
C CYS A 24 -18.70 6.98 21.99
N GLY A 25 -19.38 8.10 21.78
CA GLY A 25 -20.52 8.63 22.55
C GLY A 25 -21.21 9.84 21.89
N GLY A 26 -22.52 9.91 22.11
CA GLY A 26 -23.32 11.13 22.04
C GLY A 26 -23.36 11.81 23.43
N GLY A 27 -23.42 13.14 23.41
CA GLY A 27 -23.05 14.04 24.51
C GLY A 27 -24.08 14.33 25.60
N ALA A 28 -23.61 15.08 26.62
CA ALA A 28 -24.13 16.39 27.05
C ALA A 28 -23.44 16.84 28.37
N ASN A 29 -22.68 17.94 28.35
CA ASN A 29 -23.02 19.21 29.02
C ASN A 29 -21.86 20.21 29.05
N GLU A 30 -22.24 21.47 28.85
CA GLU A 30 -21.44 22.66 28.62
C GLU A 30 -20.53 23.06 29.80
N ALA A 31 -19.33 23.52 29.45
CA ALA A 31 -18.67 24.63 30.13
C ALA A 31 -17.92 25.45 29.07
N ALA A 32 -18.39 26.67 28.83
CA ALA A 32 -17.81 27.61 27.89
C ALA A 32 -16.44 28.11 28.38
N THR A 33 -15.40 28.06 27.54
CA THR A 33 -14.33 29.06 27.49
C THR A 33 -13.74 29.12 26.07
N LYS A 34 -13.50 30.35 25.61
CA LYS A 34 -13.16 30.78 24.25
C LYS A 34 -11.77 30.36 23.74
N ASP A 35 -11.71 30.29 22.41
CA ASP A 35 -10.58 30.53 21.48
C ASP A 35 -9.32 29.68 21.62
N SER A 36 -9.09 28.82 20.61
CA SER A 36 -8.03 29.05 19.62
C SER A 36 -8.28 28.18 18.38
N ALA A 37 -8.18 28.83 17.22
CA ALA A 37 -8.46 28.30 15.90
C ALA A 37 -7.35 27.35 15.40
N GLN A 38 -7.81 26.25 14.79
CA GLN A 38 -7.44 25.80 13.43
C GLN A 38 -5.97 25.42 13.18
N ASP A 39 -5.71 24.11 13.10
CA ASP A 39 -4.71 23.56 12.18
C ASP A 39 -5.14 22.13 11.77
N ALA A 40 -5.83 22.04 10.64
CA ALA A 40 -6.20 20.78 10.00
C ALA A 40 -5.15 20.48 8.93
N GLY A 41 -4.39 19.41 9.15
CA GLY A 41 -3.30 18.97 8.29
C GLY A 41 -3.76 18.79 6.83
N THR A 42 -3.15 19.56 5.95
CA THR A 42 -3.32 19.51 4.51
C THR A 42 -2.75 18.20 3.96
N LEU A 43 -3.60 17.38 3.32
CA LEU A 43 -3.15 16.36 2.38
C LEU A 43 -2.55 17.08 1.16
N ALA A 44 -1.24 16.97 0.99
CA ALA A 44 -0.53 17.57 -0.13
C ALA A 44 -0.60 16.64 -1.35
N THR A 45 -1.44 17.00 -2.32
CA THR A 45 -1.46 16.40 -3.66
C THR A 45 -0.57 17.22 -4.60
N ALA A 46 0.45 16.59 -5.19
CA ALA A 46 1.30 17.21 -6.19
C ALA A 46 0.66 17.07 -7.58
N THR A 47 0.11 18.18 -8.11
CA THR A 47 -0.27 18.30 -9.53
C THR A 47 0.88 18.94 -10.30
N HIS A 48 1.36 18.30 -11.36
CA HIS A 48 2.21 18.94 -12.37
C HIS A 48 1.51 18.93 -13.72
N SER A 49 1.08 20.13 -14.12
CA SER A 49 0.63 20.43 -15.47
C SER A 49 1.82 20.51 -16.41
N ALA A 50 1.69 19.82 -17.55
CA ALA A 50 2.55 20.01 -18.70
C ALA A 50 2.37 21.42 -19.27
N ASP A 51 3.48 22.07 -19.63
CA ASP A 51 3.45 23.23 -20.50
C ASP A 51 4.43 23.02 -21.67
N THR A 52 3.91 23.25 -22.87
CA THR A 52 4.57 23.03 -24.14
C THR A 52 4.89 24.39 -24.75
N SER A 53 6.12 24.62 -25.21
CA SER A 53 6.36 25.53 -26.36
C SER A 53 7.72 25.32 -27.01
N THR A 54 7.64 24.70 -28.18
CA THR A 54 8.32 24.97 -29.46
C THR A 54 9.30 26.15 -29.57
N THR A 55 10.44 25.89 -30.23
CA THR A 55 10.97 26.74 -31.32
C THR A 55 11.71 25.88 -32.34
N GLU A 56 11.41 26.11 -33.63
CA GLU A 56 11.86 25.38 -34.82
C GLU A 56 13.22 25.89 -35.40
N THR A 57 13.67 25.18 -36.45
CA THR A 57 14.34 25.66 -37.69
C THR A 57 15.84 25.33 -37.80
N SER A 58 16.23 24.23 -38.50
CA SER A 58 16.68 24.13 -39.92
C SER A 58 18.19 24.40 -40.10
N SER A 59 19.03 23.80 -40.96
CA SER A 59 19.00 22.92 -42.15
C SER A 59 20.45 22.36 -42.32
N ALA A 60 20.67 21.07 -42.63
CA ALA A 60 20.97 20.48 -43.96
C ALA A 60 22.47 20.28 -44.33
N ASP A 61 22.69 19.17 -45.06
CA ASP A 61 23.82 18.77 -45.95
C ASP A 61 25.11 18.15 -45.38
N THR A 62 25.78 17.19 -46.03
CA THR A 62 25.50 15.96 -46.83
C THR A 62 26.87 15.27 -47.09
N ASN A 63 26.85 13.99 -47.52
CA ASN A 63 27.92 13.16 -48.16
C ASN A 63 28.68 12.16 -47.24
N GLU A 64 28.47 10.84 -47.35
CA GLU A 64 29.06 9.87 -48.33
C GLU A 64 30.60 9.78 -48.22
N ALA A 65 31.29 8.64 -48.15
CA ALA A 65 30.98 7.22 -48.21
C ALA A 65 32.21 6.42 -47.72
N ASP A 66 32.01 5.10 -47.57
CA ASP A 66 32.96 4.02 -47.87
C ASP A 66 33.72 3.29 -46.74
N ALA A 67 33.97 2.02 -47.03
CA ALA A 67 33.83 0.87 -46.16
C ALA A 67 35.14 0.25 -45.61
N ALA A 68 34.92 -0.79 -44.80
CA ALA A 68 35.79 -1.94 -44.48
C ALA A 68 36.61 -1.92 -43.17
N ASP A 69 36.04 -2.63 -42.18
CA ASP A 69 36.64 -3.77 -41.45
C ASP A 69 37.93 -3.54 -40.64
N THR A 70 37.85 -3.68 -39.30
CA THR A 70 38.61 -4.67 -38.51
C THR A 70 38.25 -4.57 -37.02
N SER A 71 37.90 -5.73 -36.47
CA SER A 71 37.72 -6.14 -35.07
C SER A 71 38.68 -5.53 -34.02
N SER A 72 38.15 -5.06 -32.88
CA SER A 72 38.46 -5.59 -31.52
C SER A 72 38.07 -4.61 -30.40
N ASN A 73 37.40 -5.17 -29.38
CA ASN A 73 37.29 -4.71 -27.99
C ASN A 73 36.82 -3.28 -27.71
N SER A 74 35.56 -3.16 -27.33
CA SER A 74 35.12 -2.16 -26.36
C SER A 74 34.00 -2.77 -25.54
N ALA A 75 34.18 -2.73 -24.22
CA ALA A 75 33.20 -3.17 -23.23
C ALA A 75 31.81 -2.68 -23.61
N ALA A 76 30.85 -3.60 -23.74
CA ALA A 76 29.45 -3.25 -23.79
C ALA A 76 29.04 -2.76 -22.40
N THR A 77 29.34 -1.49 -22.10
CA THR A 77 28.48 -0.65 -21.26
C THR A 77 27.10 -0.65 -21.91
N GLY A 78 26.31 -1.67 -21.58
CA GLY A 78 24.92 -1.83 -21.99
C GLY A 78 24.05 -0.82 -21.26
N SER A 79 24.19 0.46 -21.60
CA SER A 79 23.08 1.41 -21.50
C SER A 79 22.11 1.06 -22.64
N SER A 80 21.35 -0.04 -22.47
CA SER A 80 20.07 -0.15 -23.17
C SER A 80 19.09 0.64 -22.32
N SER A 81 18.49 1.70 -22.85
CA SER A 81 17.38 2.35 -22.18
C SER A 81 16.30 1.30 -21.91
N ASP A 82 16.02 1.06 -20.62
CA ASP A 82 14.98 0.17 -20.10
C ASP A 82 13.55 0.70 -20.38
N GLU A 83 13.35 1.38 -21.53
CA GLU A 83 12.06 1.95 -21.92
C GLU A 83 10.99 0.84 -21.96
N GLY A 84 9.99 0.97 -21.09
CA GLY A 84 8.86 0.05 -20.98
C GLY A 84 9.04 -1.13 -20.00
N LYS A 85 10.17 -1.27 -19.31
CA LYS A 85 10.33 -2.31 -18.28
C LYS A 85 9.83 -1.85 -16.92
N ILE A 86 8.96 -2.65 -16.29
CA ILE A 86 8.49 -2.45 -14.91
C ILE A 86 9.53 -3.03 -13.94
N GLY A 87 10.21 -2.16 -13.18
CA GLY A 87 11.16 -2.55 -12.13
C GLY A 87 12.55 -2.99 -12.63
N LEU A 88 13.52 -3.04 -11.71
CA LEU A 88 14.89 -3.45 -12.02
C LEU A 88 15.05 -4.98 -12.01
N ASP A 89 15.82 -5.52 -12.95
CA ASP A 89 16.17 -6.94 -13.00
C ASP A 89 17.02 -7.33 -11.77
N SER A 90 16.66 -8.44 -11.12
CA SER A 90 17.39 -9.00 -9.97
C SER A 90 17.18 -10.50 -9.87
N THR A 91 18.13 -11.21 -9.28
CA THR A 91 17.91 -12.59 -8.80
C THR A 91 17.48 -12.58 -7.34
N LEU A 92 16.73 -13.59 -6.91
CA LEU A 92 16.36 -13.73 -5.49
C LEU A 92 17.61 -13.80 -4.59
N GLN A 93 18.67 -14.47 -5.05
CA GLN A 93 19.92 -14.61 -4.32
C GLN A 93 20.63 -13.27 -4.10
N GLU A 94 20.70 -12.41 -5.13
CA GLU A 94 21.28 -11.07 -5.01
C GLU A 94 20.50 -10.21 -4.02
N LEU A 95 19.16 -10.28 -4.07
CA LEU A 95 18.31 -9.55 -3.14
C LEU A 95 18.52 -10.00 -1.70
N GLN A 96 18.60 -11.31 -1.47
CA GLN A 96 18.89 -11.87 -0.14
C GLN A 96 20.27 -11.43 0.38
N GLN A 97 21.30 -11.50 -0.46
CA GLN A 97 22.66 -11.13 -0.03
C GLN A 97 22.81 -9.64 0.30
N LYS A 98 22.10 -8.76 -0.42
CA LYS A 98 22.25 -7.31 -0.30
C LYS A 98 21.28 -6.66 0.66
N TYR A 99 20.05 -7.17 0.77
CA TYR A 99 18.94 -6.48 1.44
C TYR A 99 18.24 -7.32 2.51
N ALA A 100 18.59 -8.58 2.72
CA ALA A 100 18.01 -9.34 3.82
C ALA A 100 18.47 -8.76 5.16
N ASP A 101 17.53 -8.49 6.06
CA ASP A 101 17.82 -8.13 7.44
C ASP A 101 18.18 -9.37 8.29
N ASN A 102 18.38 -9.16 9.59
CA ASN A 102 18.68 -10.23 10.54
C ASN A 102 17.53 -11.22 10.76
N LEU A 103 16.31 -10.89 10.34
CA LEU A 103 15.14 -11.76 10.36
C LEU A 103 14.95 -12.50 9.02
N GLY A 104 15.75 -12.16 8.01
CA GLY A 104 15.70 -12.76 6.68
C GLY A 104 14.74 -12.05 5.71
N TYR A 105 14.16 -10.91 6.09
CA TYR A 105 13.29 -10.12 5.22
C TYR A 105 14.12 -9.26 4.27
N ILE A 106 13.83 -9.34 2.98
CA ILE A 106 14.41 -8.47 1.96
C ILE A 106 13.77 -7.09 2.08
N ARG A 107 14.56 -6.09 2.48
CA ARG A 107 14.11 -4.69 2.65
C ARG A 107 14.85 -3.74 1.72
N ILE A 108 14.19 -3.33 0.65
CA ILE A 108 14.73 -2.37 -0.31
C ILE A 108 14.23 -0.96 0.08
N PRO A 109 15.12 0.01 0.36
CA PRO A 109 14.71 1.38 0.62
C PRO A 109 13.86 1.93 -0.53
N ILE A 110 12.83 2.72 -0.21
CA ILE A 110 11.92 3.27 -1.22
C ILE A 110 12.61 4.08 -2.32
N LYS A 111 13.75 4.70 -2.00
CA LYS A 111 14.59 5.47 -2.92
C LYS A 111 15.52 4.62 -3.81
N ASP A 112 15.55 3.31 -3.62
CA ASP A 112 16.44 2.37 -4.29
C ASP A 112 15.67 1.43 -5.23
N HIS A 113 14.67 1.97 -5.93
CA HIS A 113 13.81 1.26 -6.89
C HIS A 113 13.15 0.00 -6.31
N PRO A 114 12.15 0.14 -5.42
CA PRO A 114 11.66 -0.99 -4.62
C PRO A 114 10.92 -2.07 -5.42
N VAL A 115 10.50 -1.78 -6.65
CA VAL A 115 9.90 -2.74 -7.58
C VAL A 115 11.00 -3.47 -8.36
N ARG A 116 11.00 -4.80 -8.27
CA ARG A 116 12.00 -5.68 -8.87
C ARG A 116 11.36 -6.71 -9.79
N ARG A 117 12.08 -7.07 -10.85
CA ARG A 117 11.83 -8.25 -11.68
C ARG A 117 12.74 -9.37 -11.17
N VAL A 118 12.19 -10.25 -10.35
CA VAL A 118 12.92 -11.29 -9.63
C VAL A 118 12.90 -12.58 -10.41
N SER A 119 14.10 -13.06 -10.73
CA SER A 119 14.33 -14.41 -11.23
C SER A 119 14.78 -15.34 -10.11
N GLU A 120 14.27 -16.56 -10.11
CA GLU A 120 14.67 -17.60 -9.16
C GLU A 120 15.52 -18.66 -9.87
N GLU A 121 16.51 -19.21 -9.17
CA GLU A 121 17.40 -20.22 -9.72
C GLU A 121 16.61 -21.45 -10.20
N GLY A 122 16.84 -21.85 -11.45
CA GLY A 122 16.14 -22.97 -12.07
C GLY A 122 14.69 -22.68 -12.50
N SER A 123 14.17 -21.47 -12.25
CA SER A 123 12.87 -21.03 -12.72
C SER A 123 12.98 -20.24 -14.03
N LYS A 124 12.02 -20.45 -14.94
CA LYS A 124 11.84 -19.58 -16.11
C LYS A 124 10.90 -18.40 -15.82
N ASN A 125 10.29 -18.38 -14.63
CA ASN A 125 9.34 -17.35 -14.25
C ASN A 125 10.10 -16.14 -13.71
N ILE A 126 9.68 -14.96 -14.15
CA ILE A 126 10.13 -13.67 -13.62
C ILE A 126 8.94 -13.07 -12.89
N ASN A 127 9.08 -12.84 -11.59
CA ASN A 127 8.04 -12.22 -10.77
C ASN A 127 8.32 -10.73 -10.64
N ILE A 128 7.29 -9.90 -10.80
CA ILE A 128 7.37 -8.49 -10.40
C ILE A 128 6.99 -8.44 -8.93
N ALA A 129 7.82 -7.82 -8.09
CA ALA A 129 7.61 -7.76 -6.64
C ALA A 129 8.06 -6.41 -6.08
N ASN A 130 7.30 -5.89 -5.12
CA ASN A 130 7.65 -4.71 -4.32
C ASN A 130 8.30 -5.17 -3.01
N TYR A 131 9.52 -4.72 -2.72
CA TYR A 131 10.25 -5.02 -1.48
C TYR A 131 10.47 -3.78 -0.58
N SER A 132 9.76 -2.69 -0.82
CA SER A 132 9.67 -1.58 0.14
C SER A 132 8.67 -1.89 1.25
N ASP A 133 8.56 -0.98 2.21
CA ASP A 133 7.58 -1.00 3.27
C ASP A 133 6.35 -0.10 2.96
N ALA A 134 6.09 0.22 1.69
CA ALA A 134 4.96 1.05 1.27
C ALA A 134 4.19 0.40 0.11
N VAL A 135 2.92 0.78 -0.05
CA VAL A 135 2.19 0.51 -1.30
C VAL A 135 2.65 1.53 -2.33
N VAL A 136 3.10 1.05 -3.49
CA VAL A 136 3.69 1.90 -4.54
C VAL A 136 2.98 1.69 -5.86
N ASN A 137 3.04 2.68 -6.73
CA ASN A 137 2.71 2.46 -8.14
C ASN A 137 3.79 1.55 -8.76
N MET A 138 3.41 0.42 -9.35
CA MET A 138 4.35 -0.59 -9.84
C MET A 138 5.24 -0.05 -10.96
N ASN A 139 4.73 0.90 -11.75
CA ASN A 139 5.44 1.44 -12.91
C ASN A 139 6.50 2.47 -12.50
N THR A 140 6.26 3.23 -11.43
CA THR A 140 7.17 4.31 -11.00
C THR A 140 7.96 3.97 -9.74
N GLY A 141 7.50 3.01 -8.94
CA GLY A 141 8.03 2.69 -7.61
C GLY A 141 7.75 3.76 -6.55
N ILE A 142 6.92 4.76 -6.86
CA ILE A 142 6.59 5.87 -5.97
C ILE A 142 5.42 5.46 -5.05
N PRO A 143 5.47 5.76 -3.74
CA PRO A 143 4.33 5.58 -2.83
C PRO A 143 3.03 6.18 -3.33
N ILE A 144 1.91 5.50 -3.09
CA ILE A 144 0.56 6.00 -3.44
C ILE A 144 0.04 7.05 -2.43
N HIS A 145 0.75 7.24 -1.34
CA HIS A 145 0.48 8.25 -0.32
C HIS A 145 1.80 8.75 0.27
N SER A 146 1.79 9.90 0.95
CA SER A 146 2.99 10.41 1.62
C SER A 146 3.55 9.37 2.60
N ASP A 147 4.85 9.11 2.52
CA ASP A 147 5.55 8.18 3.40
C ASP A 147 6.51 8.97 4.30
N SER A 148 6.11 9.17 5.57
CA SER A 148 6.83 10.04 6.50
C SER A 148 6.97 9.40 7.87
N GLN A 149 8.00 9.78 8.61
CA GLN A 149 8.18 9.29 9.99
C GLN A 149 6.99 9.66 10.88
N ARG A 150 6.43 10.87 10.72
CA ARG A 150 5.23 11.29 11.46
C ARG A 150 4.05 10.34 11.24
N LEU A 151 3.83 9.89 10.00
CA LEU A 151 2.79 8.91 9.70
C LEU A 151 3.03 7.61 10.46
N ILE A 152 4.28 7.13 10.52
CA ILE A 152 4.64 5.92 11.27
C ILE A 152 4.40 6.12 12.77
N ASP A 153 4.85 7.24 13.32
CA ASP A 153 4.72 7.60 14.74
C ASP A 153 3.25 7.70 15.18
N ASP A 154 2.34 8.14 14.29
CA ASP A 154 0.91 8.21 14.56
C ASP A 154 0.20 6.86 14.30
N ALA A 155 0.54 6.17 13.21
CA ALA A 155 -0.16 4.98 12.75
C ALA A 155 0.23 3.72 13.54
N PHE A 156 1.51 3.51 13.81
CA PHE A 156 1.96 2.27 14.46
C PHE A 156 1.40 2.09 15.87
N PRO A 157 1.42 3.11 16.76
CA PRO A 157 0.77 3.02 18.07
C PRO A 157 -0.74 2.80 17.97
N PHE A 158 -1.40 3.38 16.95
CA PHE A 158 -2.83 3.17 16.74
C PHE A 158 -3.17 1.69 16.52
N PHE A 159 -2.36 0.94 15.79
CA PHE A 159 -2.55 -0.49 15.55
C PHE A 159 -2.07 -1.38 16.68
N THR A 160 -1.33 -0.86 17.65
CA THR A 160 -0.70 -1.64 18.71
C THR A 160 -1.23 -1.19 20.07
N THR A 161 -0.52 -0.26 20.70
CA THR A 161 -0.70 0.10 22.11
C THR A 161 -1.94 0.93 22.41
N VAL A 162 -2.54 1.60 21.42
CA VAL A 162 -3.74 2.44 21.65
C VAL A 162 -5.01 1.59 21.67
N GLN A 163 -5.12 0.58 20.82
CA GLN A 163 -6.34 -0.24 20.70
C GLN A 163 -6.41 -1.38 21.73
N ALA A 164 -5.27 -1.98 22.07
CA ALA A 164 -5.19 -3.07 23.03
C ALA A 164 -3.90 -2.95 23.85
N PRO A 165 -3.82 -1.99 24.80
CA PRO A 165 -2.62 -1.70 25.59
C PRO A 165 -2.12 -2.89 26.43
N GLU A 166 -2.97 -3.88 26.69
CA GLU A 166 -2.66 -5.11 27.41
C GLU A 166 -1.94 -6.17 26.57
N VAL A 167 -1.86 -6.01 25.25
CA VAL A 167 -1.19 -6.93 24.34
C VAL A 167 0.25 -6.48 24.11
N SER A 168 1.16 -7.46 24.01
CA SER A 168 2.55 -7.22 23.62
C SER A 168 2.69 -7.27 22.10
N TYR A 169 3.42 -6.30 21.53
CA TYR A 169 3.57 -6.10 20.09
C TYR A 169 5.03 -6.13 19.67
N VAL A 170 5.28 -6.57 18.44
CA VAL A 170 6.60 -6.46 17.81
C VAL A 170 6.95 -4.98 17.61
N SER A 171 8.23 -4.66 17.52
CA SER A 171 8.69 -3.33 17.13
C SER A 171 8.42 -3.05 15.65
N TRP A 172 8.50 -1.78 15.24
CA TRP A 172 8.43 -1.42 13.82
C TRP A 172 9.49 -2.17 13.01
N GLU A 173 10.70 -2.27 13.55
CA GLU A 173 11.86 -2.94 12.98
C GLU A 173 11.63 -4.44 12.74
N GLU A 174 10.83 -5.08 13.58
CA GLU A 174 10.51 -6.51 13.49
C GLU A 174 9.35 -6.80 12.52
N ALA A 175 8.42 -5.86 12.33
CA ALA A 175 7.28 -6.03 11.41
C ALA A 175 7.71 -6.23 9.95
N THR A 176 6.97 -7.07 9.21
CA THR A 176 7.24 -7.34 7.78
C THR A 176 7.02 -6.08 6.94
N ASN A 177 7.57 -6.07 5.73
CA ASN A 177 7.32 -4.95 4.81
C ASN A 177 5.83 -4.80 4.47
N LEU A 178 5.10 -5.91 4.32
CA LEU A 178 3.66 -5.87 4.07
C LEU A 178 2.92 -5.28 5.27
N GLU A 179 3.21 -5.75 6.48
CA GLU A 179 2.60 -5.21 7.71
C GLU A 179 2.86 -3.71 7.86
N ARG A 180 4.10 -3.25 7.65
CA ARG A 180 4.46 -1.83 7.66
C ARG A 180 3.69 -1.01 6.63
N ALA A 181 3.59 -1.51 5.40
CA ALA A 181 2.81 -0.85 4.35
C ALA A 181 1.33 -0.78 4.72
N MET A 182 0.79 -1.84 5.32
CA MET A 182 -0.60 -1.91 5.75
C MET A 182 -0.90 -0.99 6.93
N VAL A 183 0.02 -0.86 7.90
CA VAL A 183 -0.09 0.14 8.99
C VAL A 183 -0.32 1.53 8.40
N LYS A 184 0.52 1.94 7.44
CA LYS A 184 0.43 3.26 6.82
C LYS A 184 -0.85 3.42 5.99
N THR A 185 -1.12 2.45 5.12
CA THR A 185 -2.23 2.53 4.15
C THR A 185 -3.60 2.46 4.84
N LEU A 186 -3.77 1.54 5.79
CA LEU A 186 -5.03 1.37 6.51
C LEU A 186 -5.30 2.50 7.50
N PHE A 187 -4.25 3.12 8.05
CA PHE A 187 -4.41 4.32 8.87
C PHE A 187 -4.98 5.49 8.06
N ILE A 188 -4.47 5.70 6.84
CA ILE A 188 -4.96 6.72 5.92
C ILE A 188 -6.38 6.36 5.45
N SER A 189 -6.63 5.10 5.08
CA SER A 189 -7.97 4.66 4.64
C SER A 189 -9.02 4.87 5.74
N ARG A 190 -8.66 4.65 7.01
CA ARG A 190 -9.53 4.95 8.15
C ARG A 190 -9.90 6.43 8.21
N GLN A 191 -8.93 7.33 8.06
CA GLN A 191 -9.19 8.77 8.05
C GLN A 191 -10.09 9.16 6.88
N ALA A 192 -9.81 8.66 5.68
CA ALA A 192 -10.63 8.88 4.49
C ALA A 192 -12.08 8.39 4.68
N LEU A 193 -12.29 7.23 5.32
CA LEU A 193 -13.62 6.73 5.67
C LEU A 193 -14.33 7.64 6.68
N LEU A 194 -13.62 8.18 7.68
CA LEU A 194 -14.23 9.10 8.65
C LEU A 194 -14.66 10.42 8.00
N LEU A 195 -13.82 10.98 7.11
CA LEU A 195 -14.16 12.18 6.35
C LEU A 195 -15.33 11.92 5.39
N THR A 196 -15.40 10.74 4.79
CA THR A 196 -16.54 10.30 3.97
C THR A 196 -17.82 10.22 4.80
N GLU A 197 -17.75 9.70 6.03
CA GLU A 197 -18.89 9.65 6.94
C GLU A 197 -19.42 11.04 7.30
N ASP A 198 -18.52 11.99 7.54
CA ASP A 198 -18.87 13.37 7.84
C ASP A 198 -19.53 14.06 6.64
N ALA A 199 -18.96 13.88 5.44
CA ALA A 199 -19.55 14.34 4.19
C ALA A 199 -20.97 13.79 3.99
N MET A 200 -21.21 12.51 4.28
CA MET A 200 -22.54 11.90 4.21
C MET A 200 -23.52 12.51 5.21
N LYS A 201 -23.08 12.77 6.45
CA LYS A 201 -23.94 13.37 7.49
C LYS A 201 -24.33 14.81 7.14
N ASN A 202 -23.40 15.57 6.59
CA ASN A 202 -23.57 16.99 6.28
C ASN A 202 -24.08 17.22 4.85
N LYS A 203 -24.16 16.15 4.02
CA LYS A 203 -24.44 16.19 2.58
C LYS A 203 -23.49 17.11 1.80
N ASP A 204 -22.24 17.21 2.25
CA ASP A 204 -21.19 18.00 1.59
C ASP A 204 -20.18 17.10 0.87
N TYR A 205 -20.57 16.67 -0.33
CA TYR A 205 -19.74 15.87 -1.23
C TYR A 205 -18.85 16.71 -2.15
N THR A 206 -18.77 18.02 -1.90
CA THR A 206 -17.95 18.95 -2.70
C THR A 206 -16.71 19.44 -1.95
N SER A 207 -16.62 19.16 -0.65
CA SER A 207 -15.45 19.49 0.15
C SER A 207 -14.18 18.83 -0.39
N GLN A 208 -13.06 19.56 -0.33
CA GLN A 208 -11.76 19.04 -0.76
C GLN A 208 -11.38 17.77 0.01
N THR A 209 -11.68 17.70 1.31
CA THR A 209 -11.43 16.52 2.14
C THR A 209 -12.18 15.28 1.67
N PHE A 210 -13.41 15.45 1.17
CA PHE A 210 -14.16 14.35 0.57
C PHE A 210 -13.54 13.93 -0.77
N THR A 211 -13.23 14.90 -1.64
CA THR A 211 -12.59 14.64 -2.94
C THR A 211 -11.25 13.91 -2.77
N ASP A 212 -10.38 14.38 -1.86
CA ASP A 212 -9.10 13.75 -1.56
C ASP A 212 -9.28 12.32 -1.03
N SER A 213 -10.32 12.07 -0.22
CA SER A 213 -10.64 10.73 0.27
C SER A 213 -11.05 9.78 -0.86
N MET A 214 -11.89 10.25 -1.79
CA MET A 214 -12.29 9.46 -2.96
C MET A 214 -11.13 9.22 -3.91
N ASP A 215 -10.24 10.21 -4.10
CA ASP A 215 -9.07 10.06 -4.95
C ASP A 215 -8.05 9.08 -4.35
N PHE A 216 -7.83 9.12 -3.04
CA PHE A 216 -7.06 8.08 -2.35
C PHE A 216 -7.63 6.67 -2.61
N PHE A 217 -8.95 6.50 -2.47
CA PHE A 217 -9.58 5.19 -2.72
C PHE A 217 -9.48 4.75 -4.19
N LYS A 218 -9.59 5.67 -5.15
CA LYS A 218 -9.36 5.37 -6.57
C LYS A 218 -7.93 4.88 -6.77
N THR A 219 -6.93 5.68 -6.38
CA THR A 219 -5.51 5.33 -6.52
C THR A 219 -5.19 4.01 -5.82
N ALA A 220 -5.65 3.82 -4.58
CA ALA A 220 -5.45 2.58 -3.86
C ALA A 220 -6.10 1.38 -4.56
N ALA A 221 -7.14 1.54 -5.36
CA ALA A 221 -7.81 0.48 -6.11
C ALA A 221 -7.19 0.21 -7.51
N GLU A 222 -6.30 1.08 -8.01
CA GLU A 222 -5.70 0.93 -9.34
C GLU A 222 -4.85 -0.34 -9.44
N PHE A 223 -4.90 -1.04 -10.58
CA PHE A 223 -4.14 -2.27 -10.77
C PHE A 223 -2.63 -2.10 -10.50
N ASP A 224 -2.07 -0.93 -10.82
CA ASP A 224 -0.67 -0.62 -10.61
C ASP A 224 -0.32 -0.25 -9.17
N SER A 225 -1.28 0.01 -8.29
CA SER A 225 -1.01 0.15 -6.85
C SER A 225 -0.67 -1.22 -6.25
N MET A 226 0.59 -1.41 -5.87
CA MET A 226 1.19 -2.69 -5.52
C MET A 226 1.69 -2.70 -4.08
N ALA A 227 1.07 -3.54 -3.25
CA ALA A 227 1.55 -3.82 -1.90
C ALA A 227 2.87 -4.60 -1.92
N PRO A 228 3.67 -4.53 -0.84
CA PRO A 228 4.88 -5.35 -0.73
C PRO A 228 4.57 -6.84 -0.84
N VAL A 229 5.52 -7.59 -1.39
CA VAL A 229 5.40 -9.05 -1.49
C VAL A 229 5.38 -9.69 -0.11
N ALA A 230 4.59 -10.76 0.03
CA ALA A 230 4.54 -11.57 1.23
C ALA A 230 5.91 -12.20 1.54
N GLN A 231 6.40 -12.02 2.76
CA GLN A 231 7.67 -12.59 3.27
C GLN A 231 7.49 -13.36 4.58
N HIS A 232 6.29 -13.33 5.17
CA HIS A 232 5.90 -14.10 6.35
C HIS A 232 4.71 -15.03 6.06
N THR A 233 4.55 -16.08 6.87
CA THR A 233 3.56 -17.17 6.64
C THR A 233 2.13 -16.65 6.52
N TYR A 234 1.77 -15.62 7.31
CA TYR A 234 0.42 -15.05 7.34
C TYR A 234 0.22 -13.84 6.40
N ASP A 235 1.29 -13.34 5.76
CA ASP A 235 1.23 -12.19 4.86
C ASP A 235 0.25 -12.44 3.70
N ILE A 236 0.17 -13.67 3.18
CA ILE A 236 -0.75 -14.01 2.07
C ILE A 236 -2.21 -13.74 2.47
N THR A 237 -2.58 -14.01 3.73
CA THR A 237 -3.93 -13.73 4.21
C THR A 237 -4.17 -12.22 4.32
N LEU A 238 -3.18 -11.48 4.83
CA LEU A 238 -3.23 -10.02 4.90
C LEU A 238 -3.36 -9.39 3.50
N THR A 239 -2.59 -9.85 2.51
CA THR A 239 -2.70 -9.42 1.11
C THR A 239 -4.11 -9.63 0.58
N LYS A 240 -4.71 -10.81 0.80
CA LYS A 240 -6.08 -11.11 0.32
C LYS A 240 -7.14 -10.20 0.95
N LEU A 241 -7.02 -9.89 2.25
CA LEU A 241 -7.94 -8.97 2.91
C LEU A 241 -7.75 -7.55 2.38
N TYR A 242 -6.51 -7.10 2.21
CA TYR A 242 -6.21 -5.81 1.61
C TYR A 242 -6.74 -5.69 0.19
N ASP A 243 -6.52 -6.71 -0.66
CA ASP A 243 -7.03 -6.75 -2.04
C ASP A 243 -8.56 -6.67 -2.10
N LYS A 244 -9.24 -7.31 -1.16
CA LYS A 244 -10.69 -7.18 -1.02
C LYS A 244 -11.10 -5.79 -0.56
N ALA A 245 -10.39 -5.20 0.41
CA ALA A 245 -10.70 -3.87 0.91
C ALA A 245 -10.54 -2.81 -0.20
N ARG A 246 -9.43 -2.83 -0.94
CA ARG A 246 -9.18 -1.88 -2.03
C ARG A 246 -10.15 -2.02 -3.20
N ASP A 247 -10.60 -3.23 -3.55
CA ASP A 247 -11.65 -3.43 -4.56
C ASP A 247 -12.95 -2.74 -4.15
N VAL A 248 -13.34 -2.88 -2.87
CA VAL A 248 -14.52 -2.21 -2.33
C VAL A 248 -14.34 -0.69 -2.23
N TRP A 249 -13.12 -0.21 -1.91
CA TRP A 249 -12.80 1.22 -1.94
C TRP A 249 -12.93 1.82 -3.34
N GLY A 250 -12.43 1.13 -4.36
CA GLY A 250 -12.60 1.55 -5.76
C GLY A 250 -14.06 1.64 -6.17
N LYS A 251 -14.88 0.66 -5.75
CA LYS A 251 -16.33 0.68 -5.97
C LYS A 251 -17.03 1.84 -5.26
N LEU A 252 -16.64 2.14 -4.02
CA LEU A 252 -17.13 3.31 -3.29
C LEU A 252 -16.84 4.60 -4.05
N ALA A 253 -15.59 4.78 -4.49
CA ALA A 253 -15.15 6.01 -5.14
C ALA A 253 -15.69 6.19 -6.57
N ALA A 254 -16.28 5.14 -7.16
CA ALA A 254 -16.92 5.18 -8.46
C ALA A 254 -18.41 5.59 -8.41
N ILE A 255 -19.02 5.60 -7.23
CA ILE A 255 -20.43 5.99 -7.06
C ILE A 255 -20.50 7.51 -6.86
N ASP A 256 -21.32 8.19 -7.66
CA ASP A 256 -21.66 9.59 -7.43
C ASP A 256 -22.73 9.69 -6.31
N PRO A 257 -22.38 10.18 -5.11
CA PRO A 257 -23.32 10.27 -3.99
C PRO A 257 -24.46 11.26 -4.22
N VAL A 258 -24.34 12.18 -5.19
CA VAL A 258 -25.41 13.13 -5.55
C VAL A 258 -26.47 12.44 -6.42
N GLN A 259 -26.07 11.44 -7.21
CA GLN A 259 -26.97 10.68 -8.08
C GLN A 259 -27.61 9.49 -7.35
N ASP A 260 -26.86 8.81 -6.48
CA ASP A 260 -27.34 7.63 -5.75
C ASP A 260 -26.79 7.57 -4.31
N GLU A 261 -27.36 8.40 -3.44
CA GLU A 261 -27.01 8.47 -2.01
C GLU A 261 -27.18 7.13 -1.28
N ALA A 262 -28.18 6.32 -1.68
CA ALA A 262 -28.46 5.04 -1.06
C ALA A 262 -27.40 3.99 -1.39
N ALA A 263 -27.03 3.85 -2.67
CA ALA A 263 -25.96 2.95 -3.08
C ALA A 263 -24.61 3.38 -2.50
N PHE A 264 -24.34 4.69 -2.46
CA PHE A 264 -23.13 5.22 -1.85
C PHE A 264 -23.04 4.85 -0.35
N ALA A 265 -24.14 5.03 0.40
CA ALA A 265 -24.17 4.71 1.82
C ALA A 265 -24.02 3.21 2.12
N GLU A 266 -24.56 2.33 1.27
CA GLU A 266 -24.38 0.88 1.38
C GLU A 266 -22.93 0.48 1.07
N MET A 267 -22.36 1.04 0.00
CA MET A 267 -20.98 0.77 -0.38
C MET A 267 -20.00 1.29 0.68
N TYR A 268 -20.28 2.45 1.30
CA TYR A 268 -19.50 2.99 2.40
C TYR A 268 -19.43 2.01 3.60
N LYS A 269 -20.57 1.40 3.98
CA LYS A 269 -20.59 0.39 5.05
C LYS A 269 -19.73 -0.82 4.70
N SER A 270 -19.78 -1.26 3.45
CA SER A 270 -18.97 -2.37 2.96
C SER A 270 -17.48 -2.01 2.99
N ALA A 271 -17.10 -0.84 2.49
CA ALA A 271 -15.73 -0.32 2.50
C ALA A 271 -15.16 -0.23 3.92
N ARG A 272 -15.96 0.27 4.86
CA ARG A 272 -15.59 0.33 6.29
C ARG A 272 -15.44 -1.06 6.90
N THR A 273 -16.33 -2.00 6.56
CA THR A 273 -16.27 -3.37 7.08
C THR A 273 -15.00 -4.08 6.63
N GLU A 274 -14.66 -4.02 5.33
CA GLU A 274 -13.46 -4.69 4.82
C GLU A 274 -12.16 -4.01 5.31
N ALA A 275 -12.15 -2.68 5.46
CA ALA A 275 -11.04 -1.99 6.10
C ALA A 275 -10.86 -2.49 7.55
N ASN A 276 -11.92 -2.52 8.35
CA ASN A 276 -11.87 -2.98 9.74
C ASN A 276 -11.43 -4.45 9.86
N ASN A 277 -11.88 -5.33 8.96
CA ASN A 277 -11.45 -6.73 8.92
C ASN A 277 -9.94 -6.83 8.70
N THR A 278 -9.41 -6.07 7.74
CA THR A 278 -7.98 -6.04 7.42
C THR A 278 -7.17 -5.47 8.60
N MET A 279 -7.67 -4.39 9.21
CA MET A 279 -7.06 -3.76 10.38
C MET A 279 -7.03 -4.70 11.60
N GLY A 280 -8.10 -5.46 11.83
CA GLY A 280 -8.17 -6.44 12.91
C GLY A 280 -7.15 -7.56 12.75
N LEU A 281 -6.99 -8.11 11.53
CA LEU A 281 -5.94 -9.08 11.27
C LEU A 281 -4.55 -8.46 11.46
N LEU A 282 -4.30 -7.26 10.94
CA LEU A 282 -3.00 -6.59 11.09
C LEU A 282 -2.62 -6.40 12.57
N ASN A 283 -3.57 -6.00 13.43
CA ASN A 283 -3.34 -5.92 14.88
C ASN A 283 -2.94 -7.28 15.49
N ILE A 284 -3.47 -8.39 14.98
CA ILE A 284 -3.07 -9.74 15.42
C ILE A 284 -1.66 -10.07 14.93
N LEU A 285 -1.34 -9.82 13.66
CA LEU A 285 -0.02 -10.14 13.09
C LEU A 285 1.10 -9.32 13.73
N LEU A 286 0.81 -8.08 14.15
CA LEU A 286 1.78 -7.25 14.87
C LEU A 286 2.01 -7.68 16.33
N SER A 287 1.27 -8.65 16.86
CA SER A 287 1.45 -9.08 18.25
C SER A 287 2.52 -10.14 18.42
N THR A 288 3.21 -10.13 19.57
CA THR A 288 4.28 -11.11 19.84
C THR A 288 3.76 -12.54 20.06
N ASN A 289 2.45 -12.72 20.23
CA ASN A 289 1.77 -14.01 20.34
C ASN A 289 0.75 -14.23 19.21
N GLU A 290 1.11 -13.84 17.98
CA GLU A 290 0.26 -13.91 16.79
C GLU A 290 -0.46 -15.25 16.60
N GLU A 291 0.23 -16.39 16.73
CA GLU A 291 -0.36 -17.73 16.53
C GLU A 291 -1.53 -18.00 17.50
N GLU A 292 -1.33 -17.68 18.78
CA GLU A 292 -2.35 -17.84 19.82
C GLU A 292 -3.57 -16.96 19.53
N ARG A 293 -3.33 -15.70 19.16
CA ARG A 293 -4.40 -14.73 18.88
C ARG A 293 -5.15 -15.04 17.58
N LEU A 294 -4.47 -15.59 16.57
CA LEU A 294 -5.11 -16.13 15.38
C LEU A 294 -6.04 -17.29 15.72
N GLU A 295 -5.58 -18.25 16.54
CA GLU A 295 -6.41 -19.39 16.98
C GLU A 295 -7.63 -18.93 17.80
N GLN A 296 -7.46 -17.97 18.71
CA GLN A 296 -8.55 -17.41 19.51
C GLN A 296 -9.61 -16.68 18.66
N THR A 297 -9.17 -15.98 17.62
CA THR A 297 -10.04 -15.12 16.79
C THR A 297 -10.71 -15.90 15.67
N TYR A 298 -9.98 -16.80 15.01
CA TYR A 298 -10.40 -17.46 13.77
C TYR A 298 -10.52 -18.99 13.90
N GLY A 299 -10.07 -19.59 15.01
CA GLY A 299 -9.99 -21.04 15.17
C GLY A 299 -8.74 -21.65 14.53
N LYS A 300 -8.67 -22.99 14.52
CA LYS A 300 -7.60 -23.78 13.89
C LYS A 300 -7.78 -23.94 12.39
#